data_AF-A0A934EFC9-F1
#
_entry.id   AF-A0A934EFC9-F1
#
_cell.length_a   1.000
_cell.length_b   1.000
_cell.length_c   1.000
_cell.angle_alpha   90.00
_cell.angle_beta   90.00
_cell.angle_gamma   90.00
#
_symmetry.space_group_name_H-M   'P 1'
#
loop_
_entity.id
_entity.type
_entity.pdbx_description
1 polymer ?
#
loop_
_entity_poly.entity_id
_entity_poly.type
_entity_poly.pdbx_seq_one_letter_code
_entity_poly.pdbx_strand_id
1 'polypeptide(L)'
;MYITRVLVSVFEFVMTVIMSVLILYVNYRSMRGMHHDYSEAEELKKQNVAVAILLAALLFATALMVQKGIGPVISLVRFYFLTPQDAELSVWKMVAFALSQLVLVFVISMFTTSFALRFYAKLTTDIDEGAELKKGNVAVGIVLAAVVIVVAMYVSEGIGSLTKALVPQPSIGRVQIMH
;
A
#
# COMPACT_ATOMS: atom_id res chain seq x y z
N MET A 1 29.69 -8.33 -10.17
CA MET A 1 28.97 -7.55 -9.14
C MET A 1 28.33 -6.25 -9.66
N TYR A 2 28.95 -5.48 -10.57
CA TYR A 2 28.32 -4.26 -11.10
C TYR A 2 27.08 -4.56 -11.96
N ILE A 3 27.20 -5.48 -12.92
CA ILE A 3 26.12 -5.88 -13.84
C ILE A 3 24.90 -6.42 -13.08
N THR A 4 25.10 -7.23 -12.04
CA THR A 4 24.00 -7.76 -11.22
C THR A 4 23.28 -6.66 -10.45
N ARG A 5 23.99 -5.65 -9.94
CA ARG A 5 23.37 -4.47 -9.31
C ARG A 5 22.52 -3.68 -10.30
N VAL A 6 23.04 -3.43 -11.51
CA VAL A 6 22.29 -2.75 -12.57
C VAL A 6 21.03 -3.53 -12.95
N LEU A 7 21.13 -4.85 -13.11
CA LEU A 7 19.97 -5.70 -13.42
C LEU A 7 18.90 -5.65 -12.32
N VAL A 8 19.30 -5.72 -11.04
CA VAL A 8 18.36 -5.62 -9.90
C VAL A 8 17.70 -4.24 -9.87
N SER A 9 18.42 -3.15 -10.14
CA SER A 9 17.85 -1.80 -10.19
C SER A 9 16.89 -1.60 -11.36
N VAL A 10 17.19 -2.16 -12.54
CA VAL A 10 16.27 -2.13 -13.69
C VAL A 10 15.00 -2.94 -13.37
N PHE A 11 15.15 -4.10 -12.76
CA PHE A 11 14.02 -4.91 -12.30
C PHE A 11 13.16 -4.17 -11.27
N GLU A 12 13.79 -3.53 -10.28
CA GLU A 12 13.13 -2.69 -9.27
C GLU A 12 12.34 -1.55 -9.91
N PHE A 13 12.92 -0.87 -10.89
CA PHE A 13 12.24 0.20 -11.63
C PHE A 13 11.00 -0.33 -12.36
N VAL A 14 11.14 -1.41 -13.14
CA VAL A 14 10.02 -2.03 -13.87
C VAL A 14 8.92 -2.49 -12.92
N MET A 15 9.29 -3.14 -11.81
CA MET A 15 8.34 -3.54 -10.78
C MET A 15 7.60 -2.34 -10.20
N THR A 16 8.29 -1.24 -9.92
CA THR A 16 7.67 -0.04 -9.35
C THR A 16 6.65 0.55 -10.32
N VAL A 17 6.96 0.60 -11.62
CA VAL A 17 6.01 1.05 -12.67
C VAL A 17 4.77 0.15 -12.70
N ILE A 18 4.96 -1.17 -12.72
CA ILE A 18 3.85 -2.15 -12.71
C ILE A 18 3.00 -1.97 -11.44
N MET A 19 3.64 -1.80 -10.28
CA MET A 19 2.96 -1.57 -9.02
C MET A 19 2.18 -0.26 -9.02
N SER A 20 2.70 0.82 -9.59
CA SER A 20 1.96 2.08 -9.73
C SER A 20 0.67 1.90 -10.51
N VAL A 21 0.72 1.19 -11.66
CA VAL A 21 -0.48 0.90 -12.46
C VAL A 21 -1.45 -0.03 -11.70
N LEU A 22 -0.92 -1.04 -11.00
CA LEU A 22 -1.74 -1.94 -10.19
C LEU A 22 -2.45 -1.18 -9.05
N ILE A 23 -1.77 -0.29 -8.34
CA ILE A 23 -2.37 0.51 -7.27
C ILE A 23 -3.56 1.30 -7.83
N LEU A 24 -3.43 1.94 -8.99
CA LEU A 24 -4.52 2.66 -9.65
C LEU A 24 -5.70 1.73 -9.97
N TYR A 25 -5.43 0.60 -10.61
CA TYR A 25 -6.47 -0.36 -11.00
C TYR A 25 -7.23 -0.92 -9.79
N VAL A 26 -6.50 -1.35 -8.75
CA VAL A 26 -7.14 -1.98 -7.61
C VAL A 26 -7.80 -0.95 -6.70
N ASN A 27 -7.28 0.27 -6.58
CA ASN A 27 -7.95 1.36 -5.88
C ASN A 27 -9.33 1.62 -6.52
N TYR A 28 -9.39 1.77 -7.85
CA TYR A 28 -10.65 1.87 -8.59
C TYR A 28 -11.58 0.66 -8.36
N ARG A 29 -11.04 -0.56 -8.30
CA ARG A 29 -11.85 -1.76 -8.05
C ARG A 29 -12.39 -1.84 -6.62
N SER A 30 -11.60 -1.41 -5.62
CA SER A 30 -11.97 -1.39 -4.20
C SER A 30 -13.18 -0.51 -3.94
N MET A 31 -13.21 0.65 -4.59
CA MET A 31 -14.24 1.68 -4.41
C MET A 31 -15.65 1.11 -4.63
N ARG A 32 -15.85 0.36 -5.72
CA ARG A 32 -17.15 -0.25 -6.04
C ARG A 32 -17.66 -1.25 -4.99
N GLY A 33 -16.81 -1.75 -4.09
CA GLY A 33 -17.18 -2.76 -3.10
C GLY A 33 -17.39 -2.23 -1.68
N MET A 34 -16.94 -1.01 -1.37
CA MET A 34 -16.87 -0.51 0.01
C MET A 34 -18.00 0.45 0.40
N HIS A 35 -18.48 1.29 -0.52
CA HIS A 35 -19.55 2.24 -0.25
C HIS A 35 -20.83 1.80 -0.96
N HIS A 36 -21.68 1.08 -0.23
CA HIS A 36 -22.96 0.62 -0.77
C HIS A 36 -23.97 1.77 -0.94
N ASP A 37 -23.74 2.90 -0.28
CA ASP A 37 -24.69 3.99 -0.21
C ASP A 37 -24.70 4.88 -1.45
N TYR A 38 -23.59 4.99 -2.20
CA TYR A 38 -23.54 5.75 -3.45
C TYR A 38 -22.41 5.32 -4.38
N SER A 39 -22.64 5.48 -5.68
CA SER A 39 -21.64 5.22 -6.71
C SER A 39 -20.71 6.41 -6.86
N GLU A 40 -19.44 6.27 -6.45
CA GLU A 40 -18.48 7.38 -6.53
C GLU A 40 -18.16 7.77 -7.98
N ALA A 41 -18.25 6.80 -8.90
CA ALA A 41 -18.11 7.04 -10.33
C ALA A 41 -19.26 7.89 -10.90
N GLU A 42 -20.48 7.76 -10.36
CA GLU A 42 -21.59 8.62 -10.74
C GLU A 42 -21.43 10.03 -10.17
N GLU A 43 -20.97 10.16 -8.93
CA GLU A 43 -20.72 11.47 -8.31
C GLU A 43 -19.60 12.24 -9.02
N LEU A 44 -18.56 11.56 -9.48
CA LEU A 44 -17.53 12.17 -10.34
C LEU A 44 -18.10 12.68 -11.67
N LYS A 45 -19.02 11.94 -12.30
CA LYS A 45 -19.71 12.41 -13.52
C LYS A 45 -20.58 13.64 -13.27
N LYS A 46 -21.14 13.77 -12.06
CA LYS A 46 -21.89 14.95 -11.62
C LYS A 46 -20.99 16.13 -11.19
N GLN A 47 -19.66 16.02 -11.37
CA GLN A 47 -18.69 17.04 -10.96
C GLN A 47 -18.69 17.31 -9.45
N ASN A 48 -19.00 16.30 -8.63
CA ASN A 48 -18.97 16.42 -7.18
C ASN A 48 -17.52 16.54 -6.67
N VAL A 49 -17.11 17.78 -6.38
CA VAL A 49 -15.75 18.11 -5.92
C VAL A 49 -15.43 17.48 -4.57
N ALA A 50 -16.42 17.37 -3.67
CA ALA A 50 -16.22 16.79 -2.34
C ALA A 50 -15.81 15.31 -2.44
N VAL A 51 -16.53 14.55 -3.27
CA VAL A 51 -16.19 13.15 -3.55
C VAL A 51 -14.83 13.07 -4.25
N ALA A 52 -14.56 13.91 -5.25
CA ALA A 52 -13.28 13.91 -5.95
C ALA A 52 -12.07 14.11 -5.01
N ILE A 53 -12.18 15.01 -4.03
CA ILE A 53 -11.14 15.26 -3.00
C ILE A 53 -10.90 14.01 -2.16
N LEU A 54 -11.97 13.37 -1.66
CA LEU A 54 -11.86 12.15 -0.87
C LEU A 54 -11.23 11.01 -1.67
N LEU A 55 -11.65 10.82 -2.93
CA LEU A 55 -11.11 9.78 -3.81
C LEU A 55 -9.62 10.01 -4.09
N ALA A 56 -9.22 11.25 -4.38
CA ALA A 56 -7.81 11.59 -4.58
C ALA A 56 -6.97 11.29 -3.32
N ALA A 57 -7.50 11.61 -2.14
CA ALA A 57 -6.84 11.32 -0.87
C ALA A 57 -6.74 9.82 -0.58
N LEU A 58 -7.79 9.02 -0.88
CA LEU A 58 -7.75 7.56 -0.74
C LEU A 58 -6.71 6.93 -1.67
N LEU A 59 -6.64 7.39 -2.92
CA LEU A 59 -5.62 6.96 -3.88
C LEU A 59 -4.21 7.29 -3.37
N PHE A 60 -4.01 8.52 -2.90
CA PHE A 60 -2.72 8.95 -2.35
C PHE A 60 -2.33 8.15 -1.10
N ALA A 61 -3.26 7.96 -0.18
CA ALA A 61 -3.06 7.20 1.06
C ALA A 61 -2.70 5.73 0.78
N THR A 62 -3.41 5.07 -0.12
CA THR A 62 -3.09 3.69 -0.51
C THR A 62 -1.72 3.60 -1.19
N ALA A 63 -1.36 4.56 -2.04
CA ALA A 63 -0.04 4.62 -2.64
C ALA A 63 1.08 4.79 -1.59
N LEU A 64 0.90 5.66 -0.60
CA LEU A 64 1.85 5.86 0.50
C LEU A 64 2.12 4.56 1.27
N MET A 65 1.06 3.82 1.60
CA MET A 65 1.17 2.56 2.33
C MET A 65 1.84 1.46 1.47
N VAL A 66 1.40 1.31 0.22
CA VAL A 66 1.93 0.27 -0.67
C VAL A 66 3.40 0.51 -1.00
N GLN A 67 3.84 1.77 -1.10
CA GLN A 67 5.24 2.12 -1.32
C GLN A 67 6.17 1.51 -0.25
N LYS A 68 5.73 1.43 1.02
CA LYS A 68 6.52 0.81 2.10
C LYS A 68 6.65 -0.70 1.95
N GLY A 69 5.71 -1.34 1.24
CA GLY A 69 5.75 -2.77 0.93
C GLY A 69 6.77 -3.17 -0.15
N ILE A 70 7.24 -2.21 -0.97
CA ILE A 70 8.14 -2.51 -2.09
C ILE A 70 9.56 -2.82 -1.62
N GLY A 71 10.05 -2.12 -0.59
CA GLY A 71 11.43 -2.30 -0.07
C GLY A 71 11.79 -3.74 0.32
N PRO A 72 10.93 -4.44 1.09
CA PRO A 72 11.06 -5.86 1.39
C PRO A 72 11.15 -6.77 0.14
N VAL A 73 10.34 -6.52 -0.89
CA VAL A 73 10.36 -7.26 -2.16
C VAL A 73 11.70 -7.07 -2.88
N ILE A 74 12.20 -5.83 -2.95
CA ILE A 74 13.52 -5.53 -3.51
C ILE A 74 14.61 -6.26 -2.71
N SER A 75 14.46 -6.32 -1.38
CA SER A 75 15.42 -6.98 -0.49
C SER A 75 15.48 -8.49 -0.75
N LEU A 76 14.33 -9.15 -0.96
CA LEU A 76 14.25 -10.56 -1.34
C LEU A 76 14.95 -10.85 -2.67
N VAL A 77 14.70 -10.01 -3.68
CA VAL A 77 15.32 -10.16 -5.01
C VAL A 77 16.82 -9.91 -4.92
N ARG A 78 17.24 -8.87 -4.20
CA ARG A 78 18.66 -8.57 -3.96
C ARG A 78 19.37 -9.73 -3.27
N PHE A 79 18.75 -10.32 -2.24
CA PHE A 79 19.30 -11.47 -1.53
C PHE A 79 19.52 -12.66 -2.46
N TYR A 80 18.53 -13.01 -3.28
CA TYR A 80 18.63 -14.12 -4.24
C TYR A 80 19.77 -13.94 -5.26
N PHE A 81 19.96 -12.73 -5.80
CA PHE A 81 20.97 -12.47 -6.84
C PHE A 81 22.37 -12.13 -6.31
N LEU A 82 22.49 -11.58 -5.10
CA LEU A 82 23.78 -11.14 -4.54
C LEU A 82 24.38 -12.10 -3.52
N THR A 83 23.59 -13.02 -2.95
CA THR A 83 24.07 -14.02 -1.99
C THR A 83 23.72 -15.45 -2.45
N PRO A 84 24.27 -15.95 -3.58
CA PRO A 84 23.85 -17.23 -4.16
C PRO A 84 24.28 -18.46 -3.32
N GLN A 85 25.30 -18.33 -2.48
CA GLN A 85 25.84 -19.45 -1.69
C GLN A 85 24.95 -19.86 -0.51
N ASP A 86 24.08 -18.97 -0.02
CA ASP A 86 23.12 -19.22 1.06
C ASP A 86 21.66 -19.34 0.54
N ALA A 87 21.47 -19.31 -0.78
CA ALA A 87 20.16 -19.27 -1.41
C ALA A 87 19.52 -20.68 -1.49
N GLU A 88 19.11 -21.24 -0.35
CA GLU A 88 18.22 -22.41 -0.31
C GLU A 88 16.82 -22.11 -0.90
N LEU A 89 16.51 -20.82 -1.09
CA LEU A 89 15.24 -20.35 -1.64
C LEU A 89 15.24 -20.52 -3.17
N SER A 90 14.47 -21.47 -3.67
CA SER A 90 14.18 -21.60 -5.10
C SER A 90 13.50 -20.33 -5.65
N VAL A 91 13.69 -20.05 -6.95
CA VAL A 91 13.08 -18.90 -7.65
C VAL A 91 11.57 -18.82 -7.38
N TRP A 92 10.88 -19.96 -7.41
CA TRP A 92 9.44 -20.02 -7.16
C TRP A 92 9.05 -19.62 -5.75
N LYS A 93 9.83 -20.00 -4.74
CA LYS A 93 9.60 -19.56 -3.35
C LYS A 93 9.80 -18.06 -3.24
N MET A 94 10.85 -17.50 -3.84
CA MET A 94 11.09 -16.05 -3.85
C MET A 94 9.91 -15.29 -4.46
N VAL A 95 9.45 -15.70 -5.64
CA VAL A 95 8.30 -15.08 -6.33
C VAL A 95 7.04 -15.20 -5.47
N ALA A 96 6.78 -16.37 -4.88
CA ALA A 96 5.63 -16.57 -4.00
C ALA A 96 5.67 -15.65 -2.76
N PHE A 97 6.84 -15.49 -2.13
CA PHE A 97 7.03 -14.57 -1.00
C PHE A 97 6.86 -13.10 -1.41
N ALA A 98 7.40 -12.70 -2.56
CA ALA A 98 7.24 -11.35 -3.07
C ALA A 98 5.75 -11.03 -3.31
N LEU A 99 5.03 -11.92 -3.99
CA LEU A 99 3.60 -11.75 -4.25
C LEU A 99 2.78 -11.75 -2.96
N SER A 100 3.06 -12.64 -2.01
CA SER A 100 2.33 -12.69 -0.75
C SER A 100 2.50 -11.42 0.07
N GLN A 101 3.70 -10.82 0.08
CA GLN A 101 3.92 -9.54 0.74
C GLN A 101 3.18 -8.39 0.06
N LEU A 102 3.18 -8.33 -1.26
CA LEU A 102 2.43 -7.30 -2.00
C LEU A 102 0.93 -7.40 -1.71
N VAL A 103 0.38 -8.63 -1.73
CA VAL A 103 -1.03 -8.89 -1.38
C VAL A 103 -1.31 -8.50 0.08
N LEU A 104 -0.43 -8.86 1.01
CA LEU A 104 -0.59 -8.53 2.43
C LEU A 104 -0.63 -7.02 2.67
N VAL A 105 0.35 -6.29 2.14
CA VAL A 105 0.43 -4.82 2.24
C VAL A 105 -0.84 -4.18 1.68
N PHE A 106 -1.29 -4.71 0.54
CA PHE A 106 -2.47 -4.23 -0.13
C PHE A 106 -3.74 -4.44 0.70
N VAL A 107 -3.95 -5.64 1.24
CA VAL A 107 -5.08 -5.97 2.12
C VAL A 107 -5.08 -5.09 3.38
N ILE A 108 -3.91 -4.92 4.01
CA ILE A 108 -3.78 -4.03 5.17
C ILE A 108 -4.18 -2.60 4.79
N SER A 109 -3.72 -2.11 3.63
CA SER A 109 -4.02 -0.74 3.18
C SER A 109 -5.51 -0.50 2.96
N MET A 110 -6.20 -1.45 2.31
CA MET A 110 -7.66 -1.41 2.14
C MET A 110 -8.39 -1.44 3.49
N PHE A 111 -7.98 -2.35 4.37
CA PHE A 111 -8.60 -2.49 5.68
C PHE A 111 -8.44 -1.21 6.50
N THR A 112 -7.23 -0.64 6.55
CA THR A 112 -6.93 0.57 7.31
C THR A 112 -7.72 1.78 6.81
N THR A 113 -7.79 2.00 5.50
CA THR A 113 -8.55 3.14 4.93
C THR A 113 -10.04 3.01 5.20
N SER A 114 -10.60 1.80 5.04
CA SER A 114 -12.01 1.49 5.41
C SER A 114 -12.27 1.74 6.89
N PHE A 115 -11.35 1.25 7.73
CA PHE A 115 -11.45 1.34 9.18
C PHE A 115 -11.36 2.80 9.63
N ALA A 116 -10.46 3.61 9.06
CA ALA A 116 -10.32 5.02 9.38
C ALA A 116 -11.62 5.80 9.15
N LEU A 117 -12.25 5.63 8.00
CA LEU A 117 -13.51 6.32 7.67
C LEU A 117 -14.65 5.88 8.59
N ARG A 118 -14.80 4.57 8.83
CA ARG A 118 -15.84 4.04 9.73
C ARG A 118 -15.62 4.45 11.18
N PHE A 119 -14.37 4.47 11.61
CA PHE A 119 -14.00 4.89 12.97
C PHE A 119 -14.27 6.38 13.16
N TYR A 120 -13.93 7.21 12.17
CA TYR A 120 -14.27 8.63 12.18
C TYR A 120 -15.79 8.84 12.25
N ALA A 121 -16.57 8.23 11.35
CA ALA A 121 -18.03 8.33 11.37
C ALA A 121 -18.66 7.89 12.71
N LYS A 122 -18.04 6.93 13.40
CA LYS A 122 -18.49 6.51 14.74
C LYS A 122 -18.20 7.55 15.83
N LEU A 123 -17.17 8.37 15.66
CA LEU A 123 -16.86 9.48 16.57
C LEU A 123 -17.74 10.71 16.30
N THR A 124 -18.13 10.92 15.04
CA THR A 124 -18.95 12.04 14.58
C THR A 124 -20.40 11.61 14.34
N THR A 125 -21.13 11.32 15.42
CA THR A 125 -22.52 10.85 15.33
C THR A 125 -23.53 11.92 14.86
N ASP A 126 -23.14 13.19 14.84
CA ASP A 126 -24.04 14.31 14.58
C ASP A 126 -24.21 14.61 13.08
N ILE A 127 -23.36 14.04 12.22
CA ILE A 127 -23.34 14.32 10.77
C ILE A 127 -23.27 12.99 10.02
N ASP A 128 -24.15 12.79 9.04
CA ASP A 128 -24.02 11.69 8.07
C ASP A 128 -23.08 12.12 6.95
N GLU A 129 -21.80 11.73 7.05
CA GLU A 129 -20.79 12.18 6.10
C GLU A 129 -21.02 11.64 4.70
N GLY A 130 -21.60 10.44 4.57
CA GLY A 130 -21.94 9.85 3.28
C GLY A 130 -23.01 10.65 2.56
N ALA A 131 -24.07 11.06 3.28
CA ALA A 131 -25.09 11.94 2.75
C ALA A 131 -24.56 13.34 2.40
N GLU A 132 -23.70 13.91 3.24
CA GLU A 132 -23.08 15.22 2.98
C GLU A 132 -22.15 15.21 1.77
N LEU A 133 -21.37 14.14 1.58
CA LEU A 133 -20.57 13.95 0.38
C LEU A 133 -21.44 13.91 -0.88
N LYS A 134 -22.56 13.18 -0.88
CA LYS A 134 -23.50 13.15 -2.03
C LYS A 134 -24.12 14.52 -2.34
N LYS A 135 -24.32 15.37 -1.33
CA LYS A 135 -24.77 16.76 -1.52
C LYS A 135 -23.67 17.68 -2.07
N GLY A 136 -22.44 17.19 -2.21
CA GLY A 136 -21.31 17.98 -2.67
C GLY A 136 -20.66 18.83 -1.58
N ASN A 137 -20.81 18.47 -0.30
CA ASN A 137 -20.23 19.21 0.80
C ASN A 137 -18.69 19.07 0.82
N VAL A 138 -18.02 20.05 0.23
CA VAL A 138 -16.56 20.09 0.09
C VAL A 138 -15.85 20.09 1.44
N ALA A 139 -16.42 20.73 2.47
CA ALA A 139 -15.82 20.76 3.80
C ALA A 139 -15.70 19.35 4.39
N VAL A 140 -16.75 18.54 4.27
CA VAL A 140 -16.73 17.13 4.69
C VAL A 140 -15.71 16.33 3.87
N GLY A 141 -15.67 16.53 2.55
CA GLY A 141 -14.67 15.90 1.68
C GLY A 141 -13.22 16.18 2.10
N ILE A 142 -12.89 17.43 2.43
CA ILE A 142 -11.55 17.82 2.90
C ILE A 142 -11.23 17.17 4.24
N VAL A 143 -12.16 17.17 5.19
CA VAL A 143 -11.93 16.58 6.52
C VAL A 143 -11.69 15.07 6.41
N LEU A 144 -12.53 14.35 5.68
CA LEU A 144 -12.36 12.91 5.48
C LEU A 144 -11.06 12.58 4.72
N ALA A 145 -10.71 13.39 3.72
CA ALA A 145 -9.43 13.27 3.03
C ALA A 145 -8.24 13.40 4.00
N ALA A 146 -8.27 14.42 4.88
CA ALA A 146 -7.23 14.62 5.88
C ALA A 146 -7.13 13.43 6.85
N VAL A 147 -8.26 12.93 7.34
CA VAL A 147 -8.32 11.75 8.24
C VAL A 147 -7.61 10.55 7.60
N VAL A 148 -7.96 10.23 6.36
CA VAL A 148 -7.38 9.07 5.65
C VAL A 148 -5.88 9.25 5.45
N ILE A 149 -5.43 10.44 5.05
CA ILE A 149 -4.00 10.72 4.84
C ILE A 149 -3.22 10.60 6.14
N VAL A 150 -3.72 11.19 7.24
CA VAL A 150 -3.08 11.13 8.56
C VAL A 150 -2.94 9.67 8.99
N VAL A 151 -4.02 8.89 8.96
CA VAL A 151 -3.96 7.46 9.31
C VAL A 151 -2.98 6.71 8.41
N ALA A 152 -2.96 7.04 7.12
CA ALA A 152 -2.04 6.41 6.18
C ALA A 152 -0.58 6.66 6.52
N MET A 153 -0.21 7.88 6.88
CA MET A 153 1.16 8.20 7.26
C MET A 153 1.65 7.35 8.44
N TYR A 154 0.85 7.25 9.51
CA TYR A 154 1.22 6.46 10.68
C TYR A 154 1.24 4.95 10.39
N VAL A 155 0.21 4.43 9.71
CA VAL A 155 0.12 2.99 9.45
C VAL A 155 1.19 2.53 8.44
N SER A 156 1.61 3.40 7.52
CA SER A 156 2.69 3.11 6.57
C SER A 156 3.98 2.68 7.27
N GLU A 157 4.32 3.30 8.40
CA GLU A 157 5.49 2.91 9.20
C GLU A 157 5.33 1.52 9.84
N GLY A 158 4.12 1.23 10.34
CA GLY A 158 3.75 -0.08 10.85
C GLY A 158 3.85 -1.17 9.78
N ILE A 159 3.34 -0.91 8.58
CA ILE A 159 3.46 -1.80 7.41
C ILE A 159 4.92 -2.07 7.09
N GLY A 160 5.76 -1.02 7.06
CA GLY A 160 7.20 -1.16 6.79
C GLY A 160 7.91 -2.04 7.83
N SER A 161 7.52 -1.97 9.09
CA SER A 161 8.09 -2.79 10.17
C SER A 161 7.63 -4.25 10.08
N LEU A 162 6.33 -4.48 9.89
CA LEU A 162 5.73 -5.82 9.75
C LEU A 162 6.30 -6.57 8.55
N THR A 163 6.36 -5.91 7.40
CA THR A 163 6.85 -6.55 6.16
C THR A 163 8.32 -6.93 6.25
N LYS A 164 9.17 -6.11 6.89
CA LYS A 164 10.57 -6.46 7.15
C LYS A 164 10.72 -7.66 8.08
N ALA A 165 9.89 -7.78 9.10
CA ALA A 165 9.92 -8.91 10.02
C ALA A 165 9.53 -10.24 9.35
N LEU A 166 8.72 -10.18 8.28
CA LEU A 166 8.29 -11.34 7.50
C LEU A 166 9.29 -11.73 6.40
N VAL A 167 10.31 -10.92 6.12
CA VAL A 167 11.39 -11.30 5.20
C VAL A 167 12.43 -12.13 5.94
N PRO A 168 12.79 -13.32 5.45
CA PRO A 168 13.90 -14.09 6.00
C PRO A 168 15.17 -13.22 6.01
N GLN A 169 15.73 -12.98 7.19
CA GLN A 169 17.00 -12.27 7.30
C GLN A 169 18.14 -13.25 7.04
N PRO A 170 19.20 -12.84 6.33
CA PRO A 170 20.40 -13.65 6.22
C PRO A 170 20.90 -13.96 7.64
N SER A 171 21.19 -15.22 7.92
CA SER A 171 21.92 -15.58 9.13
C SER A 171 23.25 -14.84 9.06
N ILE A 172 23.42 -13.80 9.88
CA ILE A 172 24.72 -13.14 10.04
C ILE A 172 25.67 -14.25 10.45
N GLY A 173 26.58 -14.59 9.54
CA GLY A 173 27.56 -15.64 9.73
C GLY A 173 28.19 -15.45 11.10
N ARG A 174 28.20 -16.52 11.89
CA ARG A 174 29.02 -16.61 13.10
C ARG A 174 30.37 -16.01 12.72
N VAL A 175 30.69 -14.84 13.27
CA VAL A 175 32.05 -14.33 13.24
C VAL A 175 32.84 -15.38 14.03
N GLN A 176 33.36 -16.38 13.32
CA GLN A 176 34.46 -17.18 13.82
C GLN A 176 35.61 -16.18 13.93
N ILE A 177 35.70 -15.57 15.10
CA ILE A 177 36.91 -14.92 15.56
C ILE A 177 37.91 -16.08 15.69
N MET A 178 38.60 -16.41 14.60
CA MET A 178 39.80 -17.24 14.67
C MET A 178 40.86 -16.38 15.38
N HIS A 179 41.09 -16.69 16.64
CA HIS A 179 42.35 -16.39 17.32
C HIS A 179 43.46 -17.26 16.75
#